data_AF-A0A261C8F1-F1
#
_entry.id   AF-A0A261C8F1-F1
#
_cell.length_a   1.000
_cell.length_b   1.000
_cell.length_c   1.000
_cell.angle_alpha   90.00
_cell.angle_beta   90.00
_cell.angle_gamma   90.00
#
_symmetry.space_group_name_H-M   'P 1'
#
loop_
_entity.id
_entity.type
_entity.pdbx_description
1 polymer ?
#
loop_
_entity_poly.entity_id
_entity_poly.type
_entity_poly.pdbx_seq_one_letter_code
_entity_poly.pdbx_strand_id
1 'polypeptide(L)'
;MDCNICFHEYHPKNLTPRILTTCGHTLCDKCVQKLTKERKIVCPFDREVSQVKYVTDKLPKNFAVLEIMKRLKSSKTSSQLETRKMIDIIKEFRRNNNNPVNNLVPDRNHSSYEWLDDVGFGETSEYESLEHPYASRSFYALNDLN
;
A
#
# COMPACT_ATOMS: atom_id res chain seq x y z
N MET A 1 9.85 -19.25 1.74
CA MET A 1 9.96 -20.67 1.39
C MET A 1 11.35 -21.05 1.82
N ASP A 2 11.42 -21.96 2.78
CA ASP A 2 12.60 -22.13 3.63
C ASP A 2 13.04 -23.59 3.62
N CYS A 3 14.30 -23.85 3.95
CA CYS A 3 14.80 -25.21 4.05
C CYS A 3 14.32 -25.88 5.34
N ASN A 4 13.71 -27.06 5.25
CA ASN A 4 13.19 -27.81 6.41
C ASN A 4 14.28 -28.40 7.35
N ILE A 5 15.55 -28.05 7.15
CA ILE A 5 16.68 -28.53 7.97
C ILE A 5 17.35 -27.36 8.69
N CYS A 6 17.73 -26.30 7.96
CA CYS A 6 18.36 -25.12 8.57
C CYS A 6 17.40 -23.95 8.79
N PHE A 7 16.14 -24.07 8.37
CA PHE A 7 15.09 -23.06 8.51
C PHE A 7 15.44 -21.67 7.94
N HIS A 8 16.33 -21.64 6.96
CA HIS A 8 16.70 -20.41 6.25
C HIS A 8 16.00 -20.31 4.90
N GLU A 9 15.65 -19.08 4.52
CA GLU A 9 15.03 -18.78 3.24
C GLU A 9 15.93 -19.23 2.08
N TYR A 10 15.35 -19.91 1.10
CA TYR A 10 16.09 -20.31 -0.09
C TYR A 10 16.59 -19.11 -0.88
N HIS A 11 17.77 -19.24 -1.48
CA HIS A 11 18.40 -18.19 -2.26
C HIS A 11 19.03 -18.75 -3.54
N PRO A 12 18.90 -18.09 -4.70
CA PRO A 12 19.41 -18.61 -5.98
C PRO A 12 20.93 -18.85 -6.04
N LYS A 13 21.69 -18.27 -5.10
CA LYS A 13 23.16 -18.33 -5.02
C LYS A 13 23.73 -18.99 -3.75
N ASN A 14 23.15 -18.74 -2.57
CA ASN A 14 23.79 -19.03 -1.27
C ASN A 14 23.07 -20.09 -0.42
N LEU A 15 21.84 -20.43 -0.79
CA LEU A 15 20.98 -21.43 -0.17
C LEU A 15 20.12 -22.03 -1.28
N THR A 16 20.78 -22.50 -2.32
CA THR A 16 20.09 -22.94 -3.53
C THR A 16 19.27 -24.19 -3.22
N PRO A 17 17.96 -24.24 -3.52
CA PRO A 17 17.19 -25.46 -3.34
C PRO A 17 17.64 -26.51 -4.38
N ARG A 18 17.94 -27.71 -3.90
CA ARG A 18 18.51 -28.84 -4.64
C ARG A 18 17.64 -30.08 -4.42
N ILE A 19 17.38 -30.82 -5.50
CA ILE A 19 16.49 -31.98 -5.50
C ILE A 19 17.34 -33.25 -5.33
N LEU A 20 17.00 -34.08 -4.34
CA LEU A 20 17.51 -35.45 -4.24
C LEU A 20 16.88 -36.29 -5.35
N THR A 21 17.69 -36.84 -6.25
CA THR A 21 17.20 -37.44 -7.50
C THR A 21 16.50 -38.78 -7.33
N THR A 22 16.64 -39.42 -6.16
CA THR A 22 15.92 -40.68 -5.87
C THR A 22 14.51 -40.41 -5.36
N CYS A 23 14.35 -39.56 -4.34
CA CYS A 23 13.06 -39.32 -3.71
C CYS A 23 12.35 -38.00 -4.06
N GLY A 24 13.03 -37.05 -4.69
CA GLY A 24 12.47 -35.74 -5.06
C GLY A 24 12.45 -34.70 -3.93
N HIS A 25 12.86 -35.04 -2.71
CA HIS A 25 12.94 -34.07 -1.62
C HIS A 25 13.94 -32.95 -1.90
N THR A 26 13.59 -31.73 -1.46
CA THR A 26 14.39 -30.53 -1.70
C THR A 26 15.12 -30.09 -0.42
N LEU A 27 16.43 -29.88 -0.53
CA LEU A 27 17.30 -29.36 0.52
C LEU A 27 18.07 -28.15 0.01
N CYS A 28 18.56 -27.26 0.87
CA CYS A 28 19.49 -26.22 0.40
C CYS A 28 20.88 -26.82 0.11
N ASP A 29 21.62 -26.21 -0.81
CA ASP A 29 22.98 -26.61 -1.19
C ASP A 29 23.95 -26.76 0.00
N LYS A 30 23.86 -25.89 1.01
CA LYS A 30 24.63 -26.02 2.25
C LYS A 30 24.25 -27.26 3.06
N CYS A 31 22.96 -27.59 3.17
CA CYS A 31 22.53 -28.81 3.88
C CYS A 31 22.92 -30.06 3.11
N VAL A 32 22.80 -30.05 1.78
CA VAL A 32 23.30 -31.10 0.88
C VAL A 32 24.78 -31.35 1.14
N GLN A 33 25.60 -30.30 1.16
CA GLN A 33 27.04 -30.42 1.39
C GLN A 33 27.35 -31.04 2.76
N LYS A 34 26.63 -30.66 3.82
CA LYS A 34 26.80 -31.21 5.17
C LYS A 34 26.37 -32.67 5.31
N LEU A 35 25.31 -33.07 4.59
CA LEU A 35 24.76 -34.43 4.66
C LEU A 35 25.44 -35.42 3.69
N THR A 36 26.18 -34.91 2.71
CA THR A 36 26.91 -35.75 1.77
C THR A 36 28.08 -36.43 2.48
N LYS A 37 28.06 -37.76 2.50
CA LYS A 37 29.17 -38.60 2.97
C LYS A 37 29.50 -39.60 1.89
N GLU A 38 30.78 -39.74 1.53
CA GLU A 38 31.23 -40.70 0.50
C GLU A 38 30.41 -40.65 -0.79
N ARG A 39 30.06 -39.44 -1.25
CA ARG A 39 29.23 -39.19 -2.45
C ARG A 39 27.80 -39.75 -2.38
N LYS A 40 27.29 -40.00 -1.17
CA LYS A 40 25.91 -40.41 -0.93
C LYS A 40 25.25 -39.46 0.05
N ILE A 41 23.94 -39.32 -0.09
CA ILE A 41 23.09 -38.58 0.85
C ILE A 41 21.94 -39.50 1.22
N VAL A 42 21.75 -39.69 2.53
CA VAL A 42 20.53 -40.27 3.06
C VAL A 42 19.54 -39.12 3.27
N CYS A 43 18.40 -39.20 2.61
CA CYS A 43 17.35 -38.20 2.76
C CYS A 43 16.86 -38.17 4.22
N PRO A 44 16.77 -36.99 4.87
CA PRO A 44 16.32 -36.91 6.26
C PRO A 44 14.81 -37.10 6.42
N PHE A 45 14.04 -37.12 5.32
CA PHE A 45 12.57 -37.20 5.34
C PHE A 45 12.06 -38.63 5.15
N ASP A 46 12.61 -39.36 4.19
CA ASP A 46 12.18 -40.72 3.80
C ASP A 46 13.29 -41.77 3.88
N ARG A 47 14.52 -41.37 4.24
CA ARG A 47 15.71 -42.23 4.36
C ARG A 47 16.17 -42.88 3.06
N GLU A 48 15.68 -42.44 1.90
CA GLU A 48 16.19 -42.92 0.61
C GLU A 48 17.61 -42.41 0.33
N VAL A 49 18.40 -43.25 -0.33
CA VAL A 49 19.82 -42.97 -0.62
C VAL A 49 19.97 -42.39 -2.02
N SER A 50 20.34 -41.11 -2.09
CA SER A 50 20.75 -40.46 -3.35
C SER A 50 22.25 -40.54 -3.56
N GLN A 51 22.68 -40.90 -4.77
CA GLN A 51 24.08 -40.81 -5.18
C GLN A 51 24.39 -39.45 -5.80
N VAL A 52 25.50 -38.84 -5.38
CA VAL A 52 26.07 -37.61 -5.93
C VAL A 52 27.23 -37.99 -6.84
N LYS A 53 26.97 -38.14 -8.14
CA LYS A 53 27.91 -38.75 -9.09
C LYS A 53 29.28 -38.05 -9.14
N TYR A 54 29.31 -36.72 -9.16
CA TYR A 54 30.54 -35.93 -9.27
C TYR A 54 30.55 -34.76 -8.29
N VAL A 55 31.75 -34.35 -7.86
CA VAL A 55 31.96 -33.19 -6.98
C VAL A 55 31.49 -31.89 -7.65
N THR A 56 31.57 -31.83 -8.98
CA THR A 56 31.09 -30.73 -9.84
C THR A 56 29.59 -30.81 -10.13
N ASP A 57 29.00 -32.01 -10.08
CA ASP A 57 27.59 -32.25 -10.35
C ASP A 57 26.79 -31.96 -9.09
N LYS A 58 26.55 -30.68 -8.87
CA LYS A 58 25.55 -30.24 -7.90
C LYS A 58 24.23 -30.89 -8.31
N LEU A 59 23.55 -31.51 -7.35
CA LEU A 59 22.17 -31.98 -7.50
C LEU A 59 21.30 -30.96 -8.27
N PRO A 60 20.29 -31.40 -9.02
CA PRO A 60 19.46 -30.50 -9.82
C PRO A 60 18.91 -29.34 -8.98
N LYS A 61 18.98 -28.12 -9.52
CA LYS A 61 18.39 -26.94 -8.89
C LYS A 61 16.86 -27.02 -9.01
N ASN A 62 16.16 -26.76 -7.92
CA ASN A 62 14.70 -26.63 -7.96
C ASN A 62 14.32 -25.20 -8.40
N PHE A 63 14.19 -24.99 -9.70
CA PHE A 63 13.82 -23.69 -10.26
C PHE A 63 12.38 -23.29 -9.92
N ALA A 64 11.46 -24.26 -9.76
CA ALA A 64 10.08 -23.99 -9.42
C ALA A 64 9.96 -23.26 -8.07
N VAL A 65 10.67 -23.73 -7.04
CA VAL A 65 10.72 -23.07 -5.72
C VAL A 65 11.23 -21.63 -5.85
N LEU A 66 12.33 -21.42 -6.59
CA LEU A 66 12.91 -20.09 -6.79
C LEU A 66 11.97 -19.14 -7.54
N GLU A 67 11.25 -19.65 -8.54
CA GLU A 67 10.28 -18.87 -9.31
C GLU A 67 9.08 -18.47 -8.47
N ILE A 68 8.51 -19.41 -7.70
CA ILE A 68 7.38 -19.12 -6.81
C ILE A 68 7.81 -18.05 -5.79
N MET A 69 8.99 -18.16 -5.20
CA MET A 69 9.52 -17.14 -4.30
C MET A 69 9.65 -15.77 -4.95
N LYS A 70 10.13 -15.71 -6.19
CA LYS A 70 10.23 -14.45 -6.95
C LYS A 70 8.84 -13.82 -7.15
N ARG A 71 7.84 -14.61 -7.55
CA ARG A 71 6.46 -14.14 -7.74
C ARG A 71 5.83 -13.62 -6.44
N LEU A 72 6.01 -14.36 -5.34
CA LEU A 72 5.52 -13.95 -4.02
C LEU A 72 6.17 -12.65 -3.52
N LYS A 73 7.46 -12.41 -3.86
CA LYS A 73 8.14 -11.15 -3.55
C LYS A 73 7.59 -10.00 -4.40
N SER A 74 7.35 -10.22 -5.70
CA SER A 74 6.81 -9.18 -6.60
C SER A 74 5.41 -8.69 -6.20
N SER A 75 4.51 -9.60 -5.80
CA SER A 75 3.15 -9.23 -5.40
C SER A 75 3.12 -8.36 -4.13
N LYS A 76 4.04 -8.59 -3.20
CA LYS A 76 4.18 -7.77 -1.99
C LYS A 76 4.75 -6.39 -2.30
N THR A 77 5.72 -6.30 -3.20
CA THR A 77 6.28 -4.99 -3.59
C THR A 77 5.28 -4.12 -4.34
N SER A 78 4.44 -4.68 -5.22
CA SER A 78 3.42 -3.89 -5.94
C SER A 78 2.38 -3.29 -4.99
N SER A 79 1.82 -4.12 -4.09
CA SER A 79 0.83 -3.66 -3.09
C SER A 79 1.42 -2.66 -2.08
N GLN A 80 2.67 -2.85 -1.65
CA GLN A 80 3.37 -1.90 -0.79
C GLN A 80 3.68 -0.57 -1.50
N LEU A 81 4.03 -0.62 -2.79
CA LEU A 81 4.29 0.57 -3.60
C LEU A 81 3.02 1.40 -3.80
N GLU A 82 1.88 0.74 -4.04
CA GLU A 82 0.57 1.40 -4.14
C GLU A 82 0.20 2.10 -2.82
N THR A 83 0.39 1.42 -1.69
CA THR A 83 0.17 2.00 -0.35
C THR A 83 1.08 3.22 -0.12
N ARG A 84 2.35 3.14 -0.53
CA ARG A 84 3.31 4.24 -0.40
C ARG A 84 2.88 5.46 -1.21
N LYS A 85 2.45 5.27 -2.46
CA LYS A 85 1.94 6.34 -3.32
C LYS A 85 0.75 7.06 -2.69
N MET A 86 -0.20 6.33 -2.11
CA MET A 86 -1.34 6.93 -1.40
C MET A 86 -0.90 7.75 -0.19
N ILE A 87 0.05 7.25 0.60
CA ILE A 87 0.60 8.00 1.74
C ILE A 87 1.26 9.31 1.27
N ASP A 88 1.97 9.28 0.15
CA ASP A 88 2.64 10.47 -0.38
C ASP A 88 1.63 11.52 -0.89
N ILE A 89 0.55 11.08 -1.54
CA ILE A 89 -0.57 11.95 -1.94
C ILE A 89 -1.23 12.60 -0.72
N ILE A 90 -1.53 11.83 0.33
CA ILE A 90 -2.14 12.35 1.57
C ILE A 90 -1.24 13.41 2.23
N LYS A 91 0.08 13.16 2.26
CA LYS A 91 1.05 14.12 2.80
C LYS A 91 1.11 15.40 1.99
N GLU A 92 0.99 15.31 0.67
CA GLU A 92 0.97 16.47 -0.21
C GLU A 92 -0.29 17.32 -0.02
N PHE A 93 -1.45 16.69 0.07
CA PHE A 93 -2.71 17.37 0.40
C PHE A 93 -2.64 18.10 1.73
N ARG A 94 -2.09 17.45 2.77
CA ARG A 94 -1.90 18.08 4.09
C ARG A 94 -0.93 19.27 4.03
N ARG A 95 0.15 19.19 3.24
CA ARG A 95 1.06 20.33 3.03
C ARG A 95 0.37 21.51 2.35
N ASN A 96 -0.45 21.25 1.34
CA ASN A 96 -1.15 22.30 0.60
C ASN A 96 -2.24 23.00 1.45
N ASN A 97 -2.94 22.26 2.31
CA ASN A 97 -3.93 22.83 3.23
C ASN A 97 -3.30 23.65 4.37
N ASN A 98 -2.06 23.34 4.76
CA ASN A 98 -1.32 24.11 5.76
C ASN A 98 -0.54 25.29 5.14
N ASN A 99 -0.74 25.60 3.86
CA ASN A 99 -0.08 26.73 3.21
C ASN A 99 -0.73 28.05 3.68
N PRO A 100 0.03 29.00 4.28
CA PRO A 100 -0.51 30.25 4.83
C PRO A 100 -1.28 31.11 3.81
N VAL A 101 -1.03 30.94 2.50
CA VAL A 101 -1.75 31.64 1.42
C VAL A 101 -3.23 31.26 1.37
N ASN A 102 -3.60 30.03 1.76
CA ASN A 102 -4.99 29.54 1.71
C ASN A 102 -5.82 29.93 2.95
N ASN A 103 -5.20 30.54 3.97
CA ASN A 103 -5.85 30.95 5.22
C ASN A 103 -6.02 32.48 5.33
N LEU A 104 -6.04 33.20 4.20
CA LEU A 104 -6.44 34.60 4.17
C LEU A 104 -7.96 34.69 4.43
N VAL A 105 -8.33 34.86 5.69
CA VAL A 105 -9.69 35.28 6.08
C VAL A 105 -9.85 36.72 5.56
N PRO A 106 -10.93 37.06 4.81
CA PRO A 106 -11.16 38.44 4.41
C PRO A 106 -11.33 39.30 5.66
N ASP A 107 -10.48 40.32 5.81
CA ASP A 107 -10.61 41.30 6.87
C ASP A 107 -11.96 42.02 6.72
N ARG A 108 -12.88 41.77 7.66
CA ARG A 108 -14.25 42.31 7.66
C ARG A 108 -14.31 43.70 8.30
N ASN A 109 -13.27 44.51 8.19
CA ASN A 109 -13.27 45.88 8.70
C ASN A 109 -12.94 46.90 7.62
N HIS A 110 -13.93 47.27 6.82
CA HIS A 110 -13.99 48.63 6.27
C HIS A 110 -15.43 49.13 6.29
N SER A 111 -15.78 49.75 7.41
CA SER A 111 -16.91 50.66 7.53
C SER A 111 -16.48 52.04 7.06
N SER A 112 -16.92 52.47 5.88
CA SER A 112 -17.39 53.85 5.64
C SER A 112 -17.86 53.99 4.19
N TYR A 113 -19.18 54.08 4.01
CA TYR A 113 -19.74 54.69 2.81
C TYR A 113 -19.50 56.21 2.91
N GLU A 114 -18.56 56.73 2.13
CA GLU A 114 -18.55 58.12 1.69
C GLU A 114 -18.69 58.13 0.18
N TRP A 115 -19.90 58.41 -0.31
CA TRP A 115 -20.14 58.88 -1.68
C TRP A 115 -21.09 60.07 -1.56
N LEU A 116 -20.50 61.27 -1.55
CA LEU A 116 -21.18 62.50 -1.91
C LEU A 116 -20.56 62.95 -3.23
N ASP A 117 -21.40 63.13 -4.24
CA ASP A 117 -21.41 64.30 -5.12
C ASP A 117 -22.74 64.31 -5.91
N ASP A 118 -23.56 65.31 -5.58
CA ASP A 118 -24.56 66.11 -6.34
C ASP A 118 -25.08 65.55 -7.70
N VAL A 119 -26.37 65.64 -8.12
CA VAL A 119 -27.23 66.85 -8.26
C VAL A 119 -28.71 66.46 -8.52
N GLY A 120 -29.66 67.16 -7.86
CA GLY A 120 -30.86 67.79 -8.45
C GLY A 120 -32.02 67.04 -9.15
N PHE A 121 -33.23 67.29 -8.61
CA PHE A 121 -34.57 67.42 -9.25
C PHE A 121 -35.44 66.19 -9.59
N GLY A 122 -36.63 66.15 -8.96
CA GLY A 122 -37.91 66.17 -9.69
C GLY A 122 -38.62 64.84 -10.04
N GLU A 123 -39.61 64.49 -9.21
CA GLU A 123 -40.95 63.95 -9.55
C GLU A 123 -41.18 62.58 -10.25
N THR A 124 -41.99 61.78 -9.54
CA THR A 124 -43.07 60.86 -9.95
C THR A 124 -42.83 59.38 -10.33
N SER A 125 -43.66 58.56 -9.65
CA SER A 125 -44.43 57.37 -10.06
C SER A 125 -43.79 55.99 -10.24
N GLU A 126 -44.36 55.05 -9.45
CA GLU A 126 -44.69 53.62 -9.75
C GLU A 126 -43.51 52.69 -10.10
N TYR A 127 -43.37 51.46 -9.61
CA TYR A 127 -44.33 50.38 -9.43
C TYR A 127 -43.74 49.23 -8.57
N GLU A 128 -44.63 48.60 -7.81
CA GLU A 128 -44.69 47.20 -7.33
C GLU A 128 -43.47 46.44 -6.77
N SER A 129 -43.49 46.28 -5.44
CA SER A 129 -43.79 45.04 -4.71
C SER A 129 -43.42 43.69 -5.36
N LEU A 130 -42.52 42.93 -4.70
CA LEU A 130 -42.68 41.48 -4.50
C LEU A 130 -41.81 41.02 -3.31
N GLU A 131 -42.49 40.50 -2.28
CA GLU A 131 -41.92 40.06 -1.00
C GLU A 131 -41.20 38.71 -1.11
N HIS A 132 -40.04 38.62 -0.45
CA HIS A 132 -39.26 37.39 -0.27
C HIS A 132 -39.83 36.54 0.88
N PRO A 133 -40.14 35.24 0.68
CA PRO A 133 -40.72 34.40 1.72
C PRO A 133 -39.71 33.38 2.25
N TYR A 134 -38.80 33.74 3.17
CA TYR A 134 -38.17 32.74 4.05
C TYR A 134 -37.92 33.35 5.44
N ALA A 135 -39.02 33.68 6.11
CA ALA A 135 -39.05 33.84 7.55
C ALA A 135 -38.86 32.47 8.23
N SER A 136 -38.08 32.52 9.29
CA SER A 136 -37.57 31.43 10.11
C SER A 136 -38.69 30.62 10.79
N ARG A 137 -38.50 29.30 10.92
CA ARG A 137 -38.95 28.58 12.13
C ARG A 137 -38.28 27.22 12.27
N SER A 138 -37.40 27.12 13.27
CA SER A 138 -37.11 25.89 13.99
C SER A 138 -38.33 25.49 14.84
N PHE A 139 -38.28 24.25 15.38
CA PHE A 139 -39.21 23.56 16.28
C PHE A 139 -40.08 22.48 15.62
N TYR A 140 -39.65 21.22 15.77
CA TYR A 140 -40.52 20.18 16.31
C TYR A 140 -39.68 19.23 17.19
N ALA A 141 -39.96 19.28 18.48
CA ALA A 141 -39.94 18.11 19.35
C ALA A 141 -41.41 17.76 19.60
N LEU A 142 -41.80 16.50 19.43
CA LEU A 142 -42.55 15.72 20.42
C LEU A 142 -42.90 14.33 19.88
N ASN A 143 -42.66 13.37 20.77
CA ASN A 143 -43.07 11.97 20.80
C ASN A 143 -44.54 11.73 20.41
N ASP A 144 -44.86 10.55 19.85
CA ASP A 144 -45.43 9.42 20.60
C ASP A 144 -46.16 8.42 19.69
N LEU A 145 -46.00 7.13 20.03
CA LEU A 145 -46.96 6.02 19.91
C LEU A 145 -47.50 5.62 18.52
N ASN A 146 -47.02 4.48 18.01
CA ASN A 146 -47.83 3.24 17.88
C ASN A 146 -46.92 2.02 17.68
#